data_AF-A0A534JRC5-F1
#
_entry.id   AF-A0A534JRC5-F1
#
_cell.length_a   1.000
_cell.length_b   1.000
_cell.length_c   1.000
_cell.angle_alpha   90.00
_cell.angle_beta   90.00
_cell.angle_gamma   90.00
#
_symmetry.space_group_name_H-M   'P 1'
#
loop_
_entity.id
_entity.type
_entity.pdbx_description
1 polymer ?
#
loop_
_entity_poly.entity_id
_entity_poly.type
_entity_poly.pdbx_seq_one_letter_code
_entity_poly.pdbx_strand_id
1 'polypeptide(L)'
;MGLITAAVVAAHTHRRGPPSLPFGWGAVTVLLIGAVLTIVGIILILYGMFQFITGTIGAAISDNFSIMGFFSSFFGAVILFVIGGVLAGAGGWLLRLWWIFLLVGAVSGGAAGNTVRDREEMRAGDVRVRCRNCGRLNPEYAKFCMSCSQPV
;
A
#
# COMPACT_ATOMS: atom_id res chain seq x y z
N MET A 1 33.78 19.61 -51.03
CA MET A 1 33.80 18.22 -50.52
C MET A 1 33.23 18.25 -49.12
N GLY A 2 31.95 17.87 -49.00
CA GLY A 2 31.10 18.14 -47.83
C GLY A 2 31.32 17.17 -46.67
N LEU A 3 31.14 17.71 -45.46
CA LEU A 3 31.15 17.05 -44.17
C LEU A 3 30.24 15.82 -44.11
N ILE A 4 30.70 14.71 -43.52
CA ILE A 4 29.83 13.79 -42.79
C ILE A 4 30.59 13.25 -41.56
N THR A 5 30.57 14.01 -40.47
CA THR A 5 30.90 13.51 -39.13
C THR A 5 29.70 12.72 -38.61
N ALA A 6 29.84 11.40 -38.52
CA ALA A 6 28.81 10.50 -38.00
C ALA A 6 28.59 10.74 -36.49
N ALA A 7 27.44 11.30 -36.14
CA ALA A 7 26.98 11.37 -34.76
C ALA A 7 26.45 9.98 -34.35
N VAL A 8 27.18 9.28 -33.47
CA VAL A 8 26.67 8.08 -32.79
C VAL A 8 25.62 8.54 -31.78
N VAL A 9 24.34 8.41 -32.15
CA VAL A 9 23.24 8.52 -31.21
C VAL A 9 23.27 7.28 -30.31
N ALA A 10 23.73 7.45 -29.08
CA ALA A 10 23.59 6.46 -28.03
C ALA A 10 22.11 6.38 -27.63
N ALA A 11 21.40 5.37 -28.15
CA ALA A 11 20.05 5.06 -27.72
C ALA A 11 20.09 4.58 -26.26
N HIS A 12 19.63 5.41 -25.32
CA HIS A 12 19.33 4.98 -23.96
C HIS A 12 18.18 3.95 -24.02
N THR A 13 18.51 2.66 -23.96
CA THR A 13 17.52 1.61 -23.74
C THR A 13 16.91 1.80 -22.36
N HIS A 14 15.67 2.30 -22.30
CA HIS A 14 14.84 2.29 -21.10
C HIS A 14 14.61 0.83 -20.68
N ARG A 15 15.39 0.33 -19.71
CA ARG A 15 15.10 -0.92 -19.02
C ARG A 15 13.79 -0.70 -18.25
N ARG A 16 12.71 -1.35 -18.68
CA ARG A 16 11.44 -1.38 -17.94
C ARG A 16 11.69 -2.17 -16.65
N GLY A 17 11.56 -1.51 -15.51
CA GLY A 17 11.65 -2.15 -14.21
C GLY A 17 10.54 -3.19 -14.03
N PRO A 18 10.71 -4.14 -13.09
CA PRO A 18 9.65 -5.08 -12.74
C PRO A 18 8.39 -4.29 -12.32
N PRO A 19 7.18 -4.84 -12.55
CA PRO A 19 5.94 -4.20 -12.13
C PRO A 19 5.87 -4.20 -10.60
N SER A 20 6.48 -3.19 -9.98
CA SER A 20 6.16 -2.81 -8.62
C SER A 20 4.75 -2.25 -8.64
N LEU A 21 3.91 -2.65 -7.69
CA LEU A 21 2.65 -1.96 -7.43
C LEU A 21 2.95 -0.46 -7.36
N PRO A 22 2.08 0.42 -7.88
CA PRO A 22 2.39 1.85 -7.99
C PRO A 22 2.60 2.54 -6.64
N PHE A 23 2.55 1.82 -5.52
CA PHE A 23 2.46 2.29 -4.14
C PHE A 23 3.31 1.41 -3.22
N GLY A 24 4.00 2.04 -2.27
CA GLY A 24 4.86 1.38 -1.29
C GLY A 24 4.15 0.50 -0.25
N TRP A 25 4.97 -0.20 0.55
CA TRP A 25 4.53 -1.06 1.65
C TRP A 25 3.58 -0.39 2.65
N GLY A 26 3.70 0.94 2.85
CA GLY A 26 2.81 1.69 3.74
C GLY A 26 1.36 1.79 3.25
N ALA A 27 1.11 1.65 1.95
CA ALA A 27 -0.26 1.65 1.42
C ALA A 27 -0.94 0.29 1.69
N VAL A 28 -0.18 -0.80 1.63
CA VAL A 28 -0.65 -2.16 1.90
C VAL A 28 -1.05 -2.33 3.37
N THR A 29 -0.29 -1.74 4.30
CA THR A 29 -0.61 -1.82 5.74
C THR A 29 -1.93 -1.13 6.08
N VAL A 30 -2.22 0.03 5.48
CA VAL A 30 -3.50 0.75 5.69
C VAL A 30 -4.68 -0.08 5.18
N LEU A 31 -4.52 -0.74 4.03
CA LEU A 31 -5.55 -1.65 3.51
C LEU A 31 -5.77 -2.86 4.42
N LEU A 32 -4.69 -3.48 4.91
CA LEU A 32 -4.81 -4.61 5.85
C LEU A 32 -5.54 -4.21 7.12
N ILE A 33 -5.21 -3.05 7.70
CA ILE A 33 -5.89 -2.53 8.89
C ILE A 33 -7.37 -2.28 8.59
N GLY A 34 -7.68 -1.63 7.46
CA GLY A 34 -9.06 -1.39 7.04
C GLY A 34 -9.86 -2.69 6.89
N ALA A 35 -9.26 -3.71 6.26
CA ALA A 35 -9.87 -5.02 6.07
C ALA A 35 -10.10 -5.77 7.40
N VAL A 36 -9.15 -5.70 8.33
CA VAL A 36 -9.32 -6.31 9.65
C VAL A 36 -10.45 -5.63 10.42
N LEU A 37 -10.49 -4.30 10.43
CA LEU A 37 -11.56 -3.54 11.10
C LEU A 37 -12.95 -3.85 10.53
N THR A 38 -13.07 -3.98 9.20
CA THR A 38 -14.35 -4.37 8.59
C THR A 38 -14.75 -5.79 8.95
N ILE A 39 -13.84 -6.75 8.84
CA ILE A 39 -14.12 -8.15 9.15
C ILE A 39 -14.55 -8.29 10.62
N VAL A 40 -13.78 -7.71 11.54
CA VAL A 40 -14.09 -7.75 12.98
C VAL A 40 -15.42 -7.05 13.26
N GLY A 41 -15.66 -5.87 12.67
CA GLY A 41 -16.94 -5.17 12.81
C GLY A 41 -18.14 -5.99 12.34
N ILE A 42 -18.02 -6.63 11.17
CA ILE A 42 -19.07 -7.50 10.61
C ILE A 42 -19.31 -8.71 11.52
N ILE A 43 -18.26 -9.36 12.03
CA ILE A 43 -18.39 -10.48 12.95
C ILE A 43 -19.14 -10.06 14.23
N LEU A 44 -18.82 -8.89 14.78
CA LEU A 44 -19.52 -8.38 15.97
C LEU A 44 -20.98 -8.05 15.69
N ILE A 45 -21.31 -7.52 14.51
CA ILE A 45 -22.71 -7.29 14.09
C ILE A 45 -23.47 -8.62 13.98
N LEU A 46 -22.88 -9.62 13.32
CA LEU A 46 -23.51 -10.94 13.18
C LEU A 46 -23.70 -11.62 14.54
N TYR A 47 -22.71 -11.51 15.43
CA TYR A 47 -22.81 -12.00 16.79
C TYR A 47 -23.89 -11.27 17.60
N GLY A 48 -23.94 -9.94 17.51
CA GLY A 48 -24.99 -9.12 18.13
C GLY A 48 -26.39 -9.45 17.61
N MET A 49 -26.53 -9.70 16.30
CA MET A 49 -27.77 -10.14 15.69
C MET A 49 -28.20 -11.52 16.20
N PHE A 50 -27.27 -12.46 16.30
CA PHE A 50 -27.55 -13.78 16.86
C PHE A 50 -28.03 -13.66 18.32
N GLN A 51 -27.32 -12.89 19.15
CA GLN A 51 -27.69 -12.64 20.53
C GLN A 51 -29.04 -11.92 20.67
N PHE A 52 -29.37 -11.00 19.76
CA PHE A 52 -30.67 -10.37 19.73
C PHE A 52 -31.78 -11.39 19.48
N ILE A 53 -31.60 -12.29 18.50
CA ILE A 53 -32.60 -13.32 18.18
C ILE A 53 -32.72 -14.31 19.34
N THR A 54 -31.62 -14.88 19.83
CA THR A 54 -31.69 -15.91 20.87
C THR A 54 -32.06 -15.35 22.24
N GLY A 55 -31.59 -14.16 22.59
CA GLY A 55 -31.84 -13.52 23.88
C GLY A 55 -33.18 -12.80 23.93
N THR A 56 -33.40 -11.83 23.04
CA THR A 56 -34.58 -10.96 23.08
C THR A 56 -35.85 -11.71 22.66
N ILE A 57 -35.79 -12.44 21.53
CA ILE A 57 -36.96 -13.20 21.04
C ILE A 57 -37.18 -14.43 21.94
N GLY A 58 -36.10 -15.11 22.36
CA GLY A 58 -36.19 -16.24 23.29
C GLY A 58 -36.84 -15.87 24.63
N ALA A 59 -36.50 -14.71 25.21
CA ALA A 59 -37.15 -14.22 26.43
C ALA A 59 -38.61 -13.83 26.20
N ALA A 60 -38.95 -13.28 25.02
CA ALA A 60 -40.30 -12.82 24.69
C ALA A 60 -41.30 -13.97 24.49
N ILE A 61 -40.85 -15.13 24.04
CA ILE A 61 -41.70 -16.33 23.82
C ILE A 61 -41.67 -17.31 24.97
N SER A 62 -40.92 -17.02 26.04
CA SER A 62 -40.82 -17.90 27.20
C SER A 62 -42.05 -17.79 28.11
N ASP A 63 -42.48 -18.92 28.68
CA ASP A 63 -43.64 -18.99 29.60
C ASP A 63 -43.49 -18.10 30.85
N ASN A 64 -42.25 -17.69 31.18
CA ASN A 64 -41.92 -16.78 32.29
C ASN A 64 -41.24 -15.51 31.78
N PHE A 65 -42.01 -14.65 31.12
CA PHE A 65 -41.51 -13.36 30.63
C PHE A 65 -40.92 -12.52 31.77
N SER A 66 -39.63 -12.18 31.67
CA SER A 66 -38.95 -11.25 32.58
C SER A 66 -38.57 -9.98 31.84
N ILE A 67 -39.15 -8.85 32.27
CA ILE A 67 -38.87 -7.52 31.71
C ILE A 67 -37.38 -7.19 31.83
N MET A 68 -36.77 -7.51 32.97
CA MET A 68 -35.36 -7.23 33.22
C MET A 68 -34.43 -8.07 32.34
N GLY A 69 -34.76 -9.35 32.09
CA GLY A 69 -34.00 -10.22 31.19
C GLY A 69 -34.12 -9.82 29.72
N PHE A 70 -35.32 -9.39 29.31
CA PHE A 70 -35.56 -8.83 27.98
C PHE A 70 -34.69 -7.59 27.73
N PHE A 71 -34.74 -6.57 28.61
CA PHE A 71 -33.98 -5.34 28.42
C PHE A 71 -32.47 -5.58 28.50
N SER A 72 -32.00 -6.46 29.41
CA SER A 72 -30.59 -6.82 29.49
C SER A 72 -30.06 -7.40 28.17
N SER A 73 -30.80 -8.35 27.59
CA SER A 73 -30.44 -8.99 26.32
C SER A 73 -30.51 -8.00 25.15
N PHE A 74 -31.55 -7.17 25.12
CA PHE A 74 -31.75 -6.13 24.12
C PHE A 74 -30.61 -5.10 24.12
N PHE A 75 -30.29 -4.51 25.27
CA PHE A 75 -29.21 -3.53 25.38
C PHE A 75 -27.83 -4.15 25.10
N GLY A 76 -27.61 -5.41 25.50
CA GLY A 76 -26.39 -6.15 25.15
C GLY A 76 -26.20 -6.27 23.64
N ALA A 77 -27.26 -6.62 22.91
CA ALA A 77 -27.22 -6.67 21.46
C ALA A 77 -27.02 -5.28 20.83
N VAL A 78 -27.71 -4.24 21.31
CA VAL A 78 -27.57 -2.87 20.80
C VAL A 78 -26.13 -2.37 20.92
N ILE A 79 -25.46 -2.63 22.05
CA ILE A 79 -24.05 -2.23 22.26
C ILE A 79 -23.14 -2.90 21.21
N LEU A 80 -23.35 -4.19 20.94
CA LEU A 80 -22.59 -4.92 19.92
C LEU A 80 -22.84 -4.37 18.51
N PHE A 81 -24.07 -3.99 18.19
CA PHE A 81 -24.39 -3.32 16.93
C PHE A 81 -23.71 -1.95 16.80
N VAL A 82 -23.64 -1.16 17.87
CA VAL A 82 -22.96 0.14 17.86
C VAL A 82 -21.46 -0.03 17.67
N ILE A 83 -20.83 -0.90 18.45
CA ILE A 83 -19.38 -1.15 18.36
C ILE A 83 -19.02 -1.75 17.00
N GLY A 84 -19.75 -2.79 16.59
CA GLY A 84 -19.56 -3.43 15.29
C GLY A 84 -19.81 -2.47 14.13
N GLY A 85 -20.84 -1.62 14.24
CA GLY A 85 -21.16 -0.59 13.25
C GLY A 85 -20.06 0.48 13.12
N VAL A 86 -19.51 0.96 14.23
CA VAL A 86 -18.39 1.92 14.21
C VAL A 86 -17.13 1.29 13.61
N LEU A 87 -16.79 0.05 13.99
CA LEU A 87 -15.63 -0.67 13.44
C LEU A 87 -15.78 -0.95 11.94
N ALA A 88 -16.94 -1.46 11.53
CA ALA A 88 -17.24 -1.72 10.12
C ALA A 88 -17.30 -0.43 9.31
N GLY A 89 -17.84 0.66 9.89
CA GLY A 89 -17.88 1.99 9.26
C GLY A 89 -16.49 2.58 9.05
N ALA A 90 -15.64 2.56 10.08
CA ALA A 90 -14.26 3.04 9.99
C ALA A 90 -13.44 2.20 8.98
N GLY A 91 -13.54 0.88 9.05
CA GLY A 91 -12.88 0.00 8.09
C GLY A 91 -13.37 0.20 6.65
N GLY A 92 -14.69 0.37 6.46
CA GLY A 92 -15.29 0.60 5.14
C GLY A 92 -14.86 1.94 4.54
N TRP A 93 -14.71 2.97 5.37
CA TRP A 93 -14.19 4.26 4.93
C TRP A 93 -12.72 4.18 4.49
N LEU A 94 -11.88 3.41 5.20
CA LEU A 94 -10.49 3.17 4.80
C LEU A 94 -10.38 2.41 3.47
N LEU A 95 -11.22 1.40 3.25
CA LEU A 95 -11.31 0.71 1.95
C LEU A 95 -11.76 1.66 0.83
N ARG A 96 -12.65 2.61 1.12
CA ARG A 96 -13.07 3.63 0.16
C ARG A 96 -11.94 4.58 -0.19
N LEU A 97 -11.17 5.05 0.79
CA LEU A 97 -9.96 5.84 0.54
C LEU A 97 -8.97 5.07 -0.32
N TRP A 98 -8.76 3.79 -0.04
CA TRP A 98 -7.91 2.92 -0.85
C TRP A 98 -8.30 2.92 -2.33
N TRP A 99 -9.59 2.75 -2.63
CA TRP A 99 -10.07 2.81 -4.03
C TRP A 99 -9.79 4.15 -4.69
N ILE A 100 -9.96 5.26 -3.96
CA ILE A 100 -9.62 6.60 -4.46
C ILE A 100 -8.11 6.71 -4.71
N PHE A 101 -7.28 6.19 -3.80
CA PHE A 101 -5.83 6.15 -3.98
C PHE A 101 -5.41 5.38 -5.25
N LEU A 102 -6.02 4.23 -5.52
CA LEU A 102 -5.77 3.47 -6.74
C LEU A 102 -6.15 4.27 -8.00
N LEU A 103 -7.31 4.92 -8.00
CA LEU A 103 -7.77 5.73 -9.12
C LEU A 103 -6.86 6.93 -9.37
N VAL A 104 -6.46 7.65 -8.31
CA VAL A 104 -5.53 8.77 -8.42
C VAL A 104 -4.15 8.29 -8.90
N GLY A 105 -3.66 7.15 -8.43
CA GLY A 105 -2.44 6.53 -8.93
C GLY A 105 -2.50 6.19 -10.42
N ALA A 106 -3.63 5.63 -10.86
CA ALA A 106 -3.88 5.32 -12.27
C ALA A 106 -3.95 6.58 -13.15
N VAL A 107 -4.59 7.66 -12.67
CA VAL A 107 -4.76 8.92 -13.41
C VAL A 107 -3.49 9.77 -13.42
N SER A 108 -2.75 9.81 -12.32
CA SER A 108 -1.54 10.65 -12.19
C SER A 108 -0.32 10.08 -12.94
N GLY A 109 -0.40 8.86 -13.47
CA GLY A 109 0.75 8.17 -14.09
C GLY A 109 1.93 7.99 -13.14
N GLY A 110 1.71 8.20 -11.84
CA GLY A 110 2.73 8.25 -10.83
C GLY A 110 3.11 6.85 -10.41
N ALA A 111 4.26 6.38 -10.88
CA ALA A 111 5.06 5.47 -10.09
C ALA A 111 5.34 6.17 -8.74
N ALA A 112 4.50 5.95 -7.73
CA ALA A 112 4.78 6.41 -6.37
C ALA A 112 5.85 5.49 -5.79
N GLY A 113 7.07 5.66 -6.31
CA GLY A 113 8.29 5.13 -5.73
C GLY A 113 8.47 5.71 -4.34
N ASN A 114 8.99 4.88 -3.43
CA ASN A 114 9.26 5.27 -2.07
C ASN A 114 10.45 6.25 -2.11
N THR A 115 10.17 7.55 -2.01
CA THR A 115 11.06 8.66 -2.42
C THR A 115 12.39 8.80 -1.66
N VAL A 116 12.79 7.83 -0.82
CA VAL A 116 14.10 7.82 -0.16
C VAL A 116 14.91 6.57 -0.54
N ARG A 117 14.33 5.37 -0.39
CA ARG A 117 15.01 4.10 -0.73
C ARG A 117 15.30 3.97 -2.23
N ASP A 118 14.29 4.23 -3.07
CA ASP A 118 14.45 4.15 -4.52
C ASP A 118 15.41 5.25 -5.04
N ARG A 119 15.44 6.41 -4.36
CA ARG A 119 16.38 7.49 -4.68
C ARG A 119 17.82 7.11 -4.32
N GLU A 120 18.03 6.38 -3.23
CA GLU A 120 19.34 5.87 -2.81
C GLU A 120 19.85 4.76 -3.73
N GLU A 121 18.99 3.82 -4.14
CA GLU A 121 19.34 2.77 -5.10
C GLU A 121 19.64 3.32 -6.50
N MET A 122 18.90 4.35 -6.95
CA MET A 122 19.20 5.07 -8.20
C MET A 122 20.51 5.89 -8.10
N ARG A 123 20.84 6.43 -6.92
CA ARG A 123 22.09 7.19 -6.70
C ARG A 123 23.31 6.26 -6.58
N ALA A 124 23.14 5.08 -6.00
CA ALA A 124 24.18 4.07 -5.90
C ALA A 124 24.55 3.49 -7.29
N GLY A 125 23.58 3.40 -8.20
CA GLY A 125 23.81 2.93 -9.58
C GLY A 125 24.56 3.91 -10.49
N ASP A 126 24.76 5.17 -10.09
CA ASP A 126 25.38 6.22 -10.91
C ASP A 126 26.66 6.81 -10.27
N VAL A 127 27.26 6.08 -9.31
CA VAL A 127 28.57 6.43 -8.76
C VAL A 127 29.64 6.17 -9.82
N ARG A 128 30.03 7.24 -10.51
CA ARG A 128 31.07 7.22 -11.53
C ARG A 128 32.41 7.67 -10.94
N VAL A 129 33.42 6.80 -11.03
CA VAL A 129 34.80 7.08 -10.57
C VAL A 129 35.51 7.91 -11.62
N ARG A 130 36.17 9.00 -11.21
CA ARG A 130 36.91 9.88 -12.12
C ARG A 130 38.34 9.39 -12.26
N CYS A 131 38.76 9.06 -13.49
CA CYS A 131 40.13 8.66 -13.78
C CYS A 131 41.11 9.79 -13.45
N ARG A 132 42.17 9.49 -12.69
CA ARG A 132 43.21 10.48 -12.31
C ARG A 132 44.05 10.98 -13.49
N ASN A 133 44.18 10.19 -14.55
CA ASN A 133 45.03 10.54 -15.69
C ASN A 133 44.31 11.42 -16.72
N CYS A 134 43.11 11.03 -17.17
CA CYS A 134 42.40 11.74 -18.23
C CYS A 134 41.14 12.50 -17.75
N GLY A 135 40.80 12.41 -16.45
CA GLY A 135 39.66 13.12 -15.86
C GLY A 135 38.28 12.66 -16.32
N ARG A 136 38.19 11.60 -17.14
CA ARG A 136 36.91 11.02 -17.60
C ARG A 136 36.27 10.19 -16.50
N LEU A 137 34.94 10.23 -16.46
CA LEU A 137 34.14 9.41 -15.56
C LEU A 137 33.99 7.99 -16.11
N ASN A 138 34.29 7.01 -15.28
CA ASN A 138 34.22 5.58 -15.56
C ASN A 138 33.20 4.93 -14.59
N PRO A 139 32.54 3.83 -14.96
CA PRO A 139 31.70 3.10 -14.02
C PRO A 139 32.54 2.46 -12.91
N GLU A 140 31.97 2.30 -11.71
CA GLU A 140 32.67 1.79 -10.52
C GLU A 140 33.28 0.39 -10.71
N TYR A 141 32.63 -0.48 -11.48
CA TYR A 141 33.11 -1.84 -11.72
C TYR A 141 34.36 -1.93 -12.61
N ALA A 142 34.75 -0.84 -13.27
CA ALA A 142 35.85 -0.86 -14.20
C ALA A 142 37.19 -0.62 -13.47
N LYS A 143 38.05 -1.65 -13.43
CA LYS A 143 39.42 -1.55 -12.88
C LYS A 143 40.35 -0.66 -13.71
N PHE A 144 40.02 -0.47 -14.98
CA PHE A 144 40.77 0.35 -15.94
C PHE A 144 39.85 1.34 -16.64
N CYS A 145 40.38 2.52 -16.96
CA CYS A 145 39.67 3.58 -17.62
C CYS A 145 39.30 3.17 -19.04
N MET A 146 38.02 3.21 -19.41
CA MET A 146 37.59 2.82 -20.75
C MET A 146 38.12 3.75 -21.87
N SER A 147 38.61 4.95 -21.55
CA SER A 147 39.14 5.89 -22.55
C SER A 147 40.67 5.89 -22.68
N CYS A 148 41.40 5.67 -21.59
CA CYS A 148 42.87 5.75 -21.59
C CYS A 148 43.57 4.47 -21.14
N SER A 149 42.83 3.39 -20.84
CA SER A 149 43.33 2.08 -20.42
C SER A 149 44.21 2.06 -19.16
N GLN A 150 44.35 3.19 -18.47
CA GLN A 150 45.08 3.29 -17.20
C GLN A 150 44.19 2.95 -16.00
N PRO A 151 44.77 2.57 -14.84
CA PRO A 151 43.98 2.35 -13.62
C PRO A 151 43.17 3.61 -13.25
N VAL A 152 41.92 3.41 -12.85
CA VAL A 152 40.94 4.48 -12.53
C VAL A 152 41.15 5.02 -11.13
#